data_AF-A0A1X6NL20-F1
#
_entry.id   AF-A0A1X6NL20-F1
#
_cell.length_a   1.000
_cell.length_b   1.000
_cell.length_c   1.000
_cell.angle_alpha   90.00
_cell.angle_beta   90.00
_cell.angle_gamma   90.00
#
_symmetry.space_group_name_H-M   'P 1'
#
loop_
_entity.id
_entity.type
_entity.pdbx_description
1 polymer ?
#
loop_
_entity_poly.entity_id
_entity_poly.type
_entity_poly.pdbx_seq_one_letter_code
_entity_poly.pdbx_strand_id
1 'polypeptide(L)'
;MAPFRALGAASAAAAVAAAAVAAAATAVAATPTPTPPSAAAATVEAATAAGVAYFARRCAEQRPLLVGLRNAIGQGDLAAARTAYIASRPPYEEIETLANVPVVTPLDTRIDARPYAVEGGEDAVEWQGFHEVERALYRDASLQRAYVATARLQASVETLCGVLDAADPEQFTPSRSWDGMIALAYEAPAKKFSSEEETWADASLMIFRHNAIGIYSQFAPFKDAGMDPAAAAAVDTAYARLVQQYNWVDPDFRFNATAGQSRPYSGVKVTPRRRLQARFYDLAVALVAARETLEGVSDAEAEEEEEAGEDDPLACSAFRAETLAGVAGFADQCVLQQAALKVLAAAIEGGDVPAVKAAYTASRPMYEQIETLAGAFEAEDRAIDARPYAFAQGELSPDWAGMHLIERAVYRDGDMAAAAAGTAVVAGVVDTLCAKLSSAPTTPAFVNAALVWDGILALSEEVPAKKISSEEEMWSDLSLLIFRENAKGIATLYTPFAPRLSAVTRAACDRALAAIRSAFERDIDADNEWEAGLDFRAYSTVGTEERRLIHRLFYELSRAMQVAHGELQAMASSAHGGLQAMASSA
;
A
#
# COMPACT_ATOMS: atom_id res chain seq x y z
N MET A 1 20.58 -62.13 21.23
CA MET A 1 21.25 -60.98 20.58
C MET A 1 20.18 -60.00 20.16
N ALA A 2 20.24 -58.79 20.72
CA ALA A 2 19.24 -57.73 20.63
C ALA A 2 19.51 -56.78 19.45
N PRO A 3 18.50 -56.01 18.99
CA PRO A 3 18.70 -54.84 18.12
C PRO A 3 18.88 -53.56 18.96
N PHE A 4 19.66 -52.60 18.44
CA PHE A 4 19.84 -51.27 19.03
C PHE A 4 19.38 -50.16 18.06
N ARG A 5 18.74 -49.16 18.67
CA ARG A 5 18.10 -47.95 18.11
C ARG A 5 19.08 -46.98 17.46
N ALA A 6 18.60 -46.25 16.45
CA ALA A 6 19.06 -44.90 16.12
C ALA A 6 17.86 -44.05 15.64
N LEU A 7 17.13 -43.49 16.60
CA LEU A 7 16.19 -42.37 16.45
C LEU A 7 16.43 -41.48 17.66
N GLY A 8 16.80 -40.21 17.47
CA GLY A 8 16.92 -39.32 18.63
C GLY A 8 17.59 -37.95 18.49
N ALA A 9 18.24 -37.59 17.38
CA ALA A 9 18.97 -36.30 17.33
C ALA A 9 18.22 -35.16 16.63
N ALA A 10 17.42 -35.43 15.59
CA ALA A 10 16.78 -34.38 14.79
C ALA A 10 15.49 -33.79 15.41
N SER A 11 14.71 -34.57 16.17
CA SER A 11 13.45 -34.07 16.76
C SER A 11 13.66 -33.24 18.04
N ALA A 12 14.78 -33.42 18.74
CA ALA A 12 15.09 -32.68 19.97
C ALA A 12 15.53 -31.25 19.67
N ALA A 13 16.30 -31.02 18.60
CA ALA A 13 16.71 -29.68 18.17
C ALA A 13 15.52 -28.82 17.70
N ALA A 14 14.59 -29.43 16.94
CA ALA A 14 13.35 -28.76 16.51
C ALA A 14 12.42 -28.40 17.68
N ALA A 15 12.31 -29.28 18.68
CA ALA A 15 11.52 -29.01 19.88
C ALA A 15 12.14 -27.91 20.77
N VAL A 16 13.46 -27.83 20.84
CA VAL A 16 14.19 -26.81 21.61
C VAL A 16 14.12 -25.44 20.92
N ALA A 17 14.19 -25.38 19.59
CA ALA A 17 14.02 -24.14 18.83
C ALA A 17 12.58 -23.60 18.92
N ALA A 18 11.56 -24.46 18.78
CA ALA A 18 10.17 -24.08 18.97
C ALA A 18 9.88 -23.62 20.40
N ALA A 19 10.49 -24.26 21.41
CA ALA A 19 10.38 -23.84 22.80
C ALA A 19 11.11 -22.53 23.11
N ALA A 20 12.22 -22.21 22.43
CA ALA A 20 12.93 -20.95 22.60
C ALA A 20 12.19 -19.77 21.95
N VAL A 21 11.57 -19.97 20.77
CA VAL A 21 10.70 -18.97 20.13
C VAL A 21 9.41 -18.77 20.92
N ALA A 22 8.81 -19.85 21.42
CA ALA A 22 7.67 -19.76 22.33
C ALA A 22 8.06 -19.04 23.63
N ALA A 23 9.18 -19.36 24.27
CA ALA A 23 9.62 -18.70 25.51
C ALA A 23 9.95 -17.21 25.33
N ALA A 24 10.48 -16.80 24.17
CA ALA A 24 10.65 -15.38 23.84
C ALA A 24 9.29 -14.68 23.64
N ALA A 25 8.33 -15.33 22.96
CA ALA A 25 6.97 -14.80 22.81
C ALA A 25 6.19 -14.73 24.15
N THR A 26 6.36 -15.72 25.05
CA THR A 26 5.72 -15.70 26.37
C THR A 26 6.38 -14.71 27.34
N ALA A 27 7.66 -14.40 27.18
CA ALA A 27 8.36 -13.39 27.99
C ALA A 27 7.92 -11.95 27.62
N VAL A 28 7.60 -11.70 26.35
CA VAL A 28 6.96 -10.47 25.88
C VAL A 28 5.52 -10.34 26.44
N ALA A 29 4.87 -11.46 26.77
CA ALA A 29 3.48 -11.50 27.24
C ALA A 29 3.29 -11.38 28.77
N ALA A 30 4.37 -11.22 29.56
CA ALA A 30 4.30 -11.26 31.03
C ALA A 30 4.96 -10.04 31.70
N THR A 31 4.87 -8.86 31.09
CA THR A 31 5.23 -7.62 31.78
C THR A 31 4.18 -7.29 32.85
N PRO A 32 4.57 -7.16 34.13
CA PRO A 32 3.65 -6.74 35.17
C PRO A 32 3.22 -5.29 34.92
N THR A 33 1.92 -5.03 35.06
CA THR A 33 1.35 -3.68 35.14
C THR A 33 2.09 -2.89 36.23
N PRO A 34 2.75 -1.76 35.92
CA PRO A 34 3.37 -0.94 36.95
C PRO A 34 2.31 -0.35 37.89
N THR A 35 2.61 -0.34 39.18
CA THR A 35 1.85 0.40 40.19
C THR A 35 1.77 1.87 39.76
N PRO A 36 0.58 2.51 39.76
CA PRO A 36 0.45 3.89 39.32
C PRO A 36 1.29 4.81 40.23
N PRO A 37 2.05 5.76 39.66
CA PRO A 37 2.68 6.79 40.47
C PRO A 37 1.63 7.59 41.23
N SER A 38 1.97 7.98 42.46
CA SER A 38 1.19 8.90 43.28
C SER A 38 0.79 10.15 42.49
N ALA A 39 -0.47 10.57 42.63
CA ALA A 39 -1.11 11.69 41.95
C ALA A 39 -0.42 13.05 42.20
N ALA A 40 0.67 13.30 41.48
CA ALA A 40 0.91 14.64 40.93
C ALA A 40 0.08 14.74 39.65
N ALA A 41 -0.51 15.90 39.36
CA ALA A 41 -1.18 16.12 38.08
C ALA A 41 -0.16 15.86 36.96
N ALA A 42 -0.29 14.72 36.28
CA ALA A 42 0.58 14.43 35.15
C ALA A 42 0.23 15.43 34.05
N THR A 43 1.23 16.12 33.50
CA THR A 43 1.01 17.06 32.42
C THR A 43 0.87 16.32 31.09
N VAL A 44 0.42 17.02 30.07
CA VAL A 44 0.29 16.49 28.70
C VAL A 44 1.66 15.98 28.20
N GLU A 45 2.76 16.65 28.58
CA GLU A 45 4.13 16.22 28.26
C GLU A 45 4.54 14.94 28.98
N ALA A 46 4.14 14.77 30.25
CA ALA A 46 4.40 13.54 30.99
C ALA A 46 3.64 12.35 30.40
N ALA A 47 2.42 12.59 29.89
CA ALA A 47 1.65 11.59 29.14
C ALA A 47 2.37 11.19 27.84
N THR A 48 2.84 12.15 27.05
CA THR A 48 3.64 11.88 25.85
C THR A 48 4.90 11.08 26.17
N ALA A 49 5.65 11.47 27.20
CA ALA A 49 6.85 10.74 27.62
C ALA A 49 6.56 9.30 28.06
N ALA A 50 5.41 9.06 28.70
CA ALA A 50 4.98 7.70 29.06
C ALA A 50 4.65 6.85 27.82
N GLY A 51 4.05 7.46 26.79
CA GLY A 51 3.80 6.84 25.48
C GLY A 51 5.10 6.48 24.74
N VAL A 52 6.08 7.39 24.70
CA VAL A 52 7.41 7.12 24.13
C VAL A 52 8.13 6.01 24.91
N ALA A 53 8.05 6.03 26.25
CA ALA A 53 8.62 4.98 27.08
C ALA A 53 7.97 3.61 26.85
N TYR A 54 6.69 3.56 26.47
CA TYR A 54 6.04 2.33 26.01
C TYR A 54 6.72 1.81 24.74
N PHE A 55 6.92 2.67 23.75
CA PHE A 55 7.58 2.30 22.49
C PHE A 55 9.04 1.90 22.65
N ALA A 56 9.80 2.56 23.52
CA ALA A 56 11.16 2.13 23.86
C ALA A 56 11.18 0.68 24.40
N ARG A 57 10.20 0.31 25.24
CA ARG A 57 10.06 -1.09 25.71
C ARG A 57 9.71 -2.05 24.58
N ARG A 58 8.77 -1.69 23.70
CA ARG A 58 8.41 -2.51 22.53
C ARG A 58 9.61 -2.71 21.61
N CYS A 59 10.39 -1.67 21.33
CA CYS A 59 11.62 -1.77 20.55
C CYS A 59 12.64 -2.69 21.23
N ALA A 60 12.81 -2.57 22.55
CA ALA A 60 13.68 -3.45 23.32
C ALA A 60 13.25 -4.94 23.25
N GLU A 61 11.95 -5.21 23.26
CA GLU A 61 11.36 -6.54 23.09
C GLU A 61 11.50 -7.08 21.66
N GLN A 62 11.56 -6.20 20.66
CA GLN A 62 11.74 -6.59 19.25
C GLN A 62 13.13 -7.14 18.95
N ARG A 63 14.16 -6.59 19.57
CA ARG A 63 15.57 -7.01 19.37
C ARG A 63 15.76 -8.53 19.50
N PRO A 64 15.38 -9.21 20.60
CA PRO A 64 15.52 -10.66 20.69
C PRO A 64 14.65 -11.44 19.70
N LEU A 65 13.50 -10.90 19.27
CA LEU A 65 12.65 -11.55 18.25
C LEU A 65 13.34 -11.57 16.88
N LEU A 66 13.98 -10.47 16.47
CA LEU A 66 14.75 -10.41 15.22
C LEU A 66 16.00 -11.30 15.27
N VAL A 67 16.64 -11.43 16.43
CA VAL A 67 17.71 -12.43 16.63
C VAL A 67 17.15 -13.84 16.46
N GLY A 68 15.99 -14.15 17.03
CA GLY A 68 15.27 -15.41 16.85
C GLY A 68 14.97 -15.72 15.39
N LEU A 69 14.44 -14.74 14.65
CA LEU A 69 14.18 -14.83 13.22
C LEU A 69 15.45 -15.15 12.43
N ARG A 70 16.51 -14.38 12.63
CA ARG A 70 17.79 -14.61 11.95
C ARG A 70 18.40 -15.98 12.25
N ASN A 71 18.26 -16.45 13.49
CA ASN A 71 18.69 -17.79 13.89
C ASN A 71 17.88 -18.89 13.20
N ALA A 72 16.55 -18.76 13.13
CA ALA A 72 15.68 -19.71 12.44
C ALA A 72 16.02 -19.80 10.94
N ILE A 73 16.27 -18.65 10.30
CA ILE A 73 16.74 -18.58 8.91
C ILE A 73 18.09 -19.29 8.75
N GLY A 74 19.07 -18.98 9.61
CA GLY A 74 20.41 -19.56 9.55
C GLY A 74 20.46 -21.08 9.80
N GLN A 75 19.43 -21.64 10.44
CA GLN A 75 19.28 -23.08 10.64
C GLN A 75 18.71 -23.81 9.41
N GLY A 76 18.27 -23.10 8.37
CA GLY A 76 17.72 -23.71 7.17
C GLY A 76 16.23 -24.08 7.27
N ASP A 77 15.52 -23.69 8.34
CA ASP A 77 14.12 -24.05 8.55
C ASP A 77 13.19 -22.92 8.11
N LEU A 78 12.63 -23.05 6.91
CA LEU A 78 11.71 -22.06 6.33
C LEU A 78 10.41 -21.90 7.14
N ALA A 79 9.87 -22.98 7.72
CA ALA A 79 8.64 -22.92 8.49
C ALA A 79 8.87 -22.20 9.83
N ALA A 80 9.99 -22.51 10.50
CA ALA A 80 10.38 -21.79 11.70
C ALA A 80 10.70 -20.32 11.41
N ALA A 81 11.36 -20.01 10.28
CA ALA A 81 11.64 -18.64 9.88
C ALA A 81 10.35 -17.84 9.63
N ARG A 82 9.37 -18.42 8.92
CA ARG A 82 8.05 -17.79 8.71
C ARG A 82 7.33 -17.53 10.04
N THR A 83 7.37 -18.50 10.95
CA THR A 83 6.80 -18.35 12.30
C THR A 83 7.48 -17.22 13.09
N ALA A 84 8.81 -17.16 13.07
CA ALA A 84 9.58 -16.13 13.74
C ALA A 84 9.41 -14.74 13.11
N TYR A 85 9.17 -14.68 11.79
CA TYR A 85 8.85 -13.44 11.09
C TYR A 85 7.55 -12.84 11.65
N ILE A 86 6.46 -13.62 11.65
CA ILE A 86 5.17 -13.20 12.23
C ILE A 86 5.31 -12.78 13.70
N ALA A 87 6.11 -13.51 14.48
CA ALA A 87 6.33 -13.18 15.88
C ALA A 87 7.12 -11.87 16.08
N SER A 88 7.92 -11.44 15.09
CA SER A 88 8.78 -10.26 15.19
C SER A 88 8.13 -8.94 14.76
N ARG A 89 7.02 -8.99 14.03
CA ARG A 89 6.25 -7.83 13.56
C ARG A 89 5.57 -7.01 14.67
N PRO A 90 4.86 -7.63 15.65
CA PRO A 90 4.00 -6.92 16.59
C PRO A 90 4.57 -5.69 17.30
N PRO A 91 5.84 -5.69 17.77
CA PRO A 91 6.36 -4.51 18.44
C PRO A 91 6.46 -3.28 17.52
N TYR A 92 6.78 -3.45 16.24
CA TYR A 92 6.87 -2.33 15.31
C TYR A 92 5.49 -1.81 14.92
N GLU A 93 4.52 -2.69 14.68
CA GLU A 93 3.13 -2.32 14.39
C GLU A 93 2.47 -1.47 15.47
N GLU A 94 2.93 -1.62 16.71
CA GLU A 94 2.50 -0.75 17.80
C GLU A 94 3.20 0.61 17.75
N ILE A 95 4.49 0.65 17.40
CA ILE A 95 5.32 1.85 17.29
C ILE A 95 4.95 2.72 16.08
N GLU A 96 4.34 2.14 15.04
CA GLU A 96 3.97 2.78 13.77
C GLU A 96 3.18 4.09 13.94
N THR A 97 2.54 4.33 15.09
CA THR A 97 1.94 5.65 15.38
C THR A 97 2.96 6.80 15.29
N LEU A 98 4.27 6.53 15.35
CA LEU A 98 5.33 7.52 15.20
C LEU A 98 5.85 7.68 13.78
N ALA A 99 5.29 6.99 12.77
CA ALA A 99 5.81 6.99 11.40
C ALA A 99 5.92 8.41 10.78
N ASN A 100 5.05 9.34 11.20
CA ASN A 100 5.06 10.73 10.75
C ASN A 100 5.92 11.67 11.61
N VAL A 101 6.66 11.16 12.61
CA VAL A 101 7.60 11.96 13.38
C VAL A 101 8.88 12.13 12.55
N PRO A 102 9.39 13.36 12.29
CA PRO A 102 10.47 13.59 11.33
C PRO A 102 11.74 12.76 11.55
N VAL A 103 12.14 12.52 12.81
CA VAL A 103 13.32 11.67 13.12
C VAL A 103 13.05 10.17 12.90
N VAL A 104 11.79 9.75 12.89
CA VAL A 104 11.35 8.36 12.70
C VAL A 104 10.97 8.07 11.25
N THR A 105 10.44 9.03 10.48
CA THR A 105 9.96 8.80 9.11
C THR A 105 10.98 8.10 8.20
N PRO A 106 12.27 8.52 8.12
CA PRO A 106 13.25 7.80 7.31
C PRO A 106 13.59 6.40 7.84
N LEU A 107 13.40 6.16 9.15
CA LEU A 107 13.55 4.83 9.73
C LEU A 107 12.35 3.95 9.40
N ASP A 108 11.15 4.51 9.42
CA ASP A 108 9.92 3.83 9.03
C ASP A 108 10.01 3.32 7.59
N THR A 109 10.43 4.17 6.65
CA THR A 109 10.69 3.73 5.27
C THR A 109 11.68 2.58 5.20
N ARG A 110 12.72 2.57 6.04
CA ARG A 110 13.74 1.50 6.07
C ARG A 110 13.32 0.25 6.85
N ILE A 111 12.23 0.30 7.62
CA ILE A 111 11.77 -0.79 8.46
C ILE A 111 10.55 -1.46 7.85
N ASP A 112 9.61 -0.69 7.30
CA ASP A 112 8.28 -1.18 6.94
C ASP A 112 7.72 -0.56 5.64
N ALA A 113 8.56 0.06 4.80
CA ALA A 113 8.10 0.47 3.48
C ALA A 113 7.68 -0.75 2.64
N ARG A 114 6.49 -0.66 2.07
CA ARG A 114 6.12 -1.46 0.89
C ARG A 114 6.93 -0.99 -0.31
N PRO A 115 7.17 -1.86 -1.31
CA PRO A 115 8.10 -1.54 -2.39
C PRO A 115 7.74 -0.26 -3.13
N TYR A 116 6.47 0.01 -3.41
CA TYR A 116 6.04 1.22 -4.12
C TYR A 116 6.31 2.53 -3.37
N ALA A 117 6.67 2.50 -2.08
CA ALA A 117 7.02 3.70 -1.32
C ALA A 117 8.49 4.12 -1.53
N VAL A 118 9.25 3.36 -2.33
CA VAL A 118 10.64 3.65 -2.69
C VAL A 118 10.75 3.64 -4.21
N GLU A 119 11.35 4.68 -4.79
CA GLU A 119 11.60 4.74 -6.23
C GLU A 119 12.42 3.54 -6.71
N GLY A 120 11.97 2.86 -7.78
CA GLY A 120 12.58 1.63 -8.29
C GLY A 120 12.16 0.37 -7.51
N GLY A 121 11.38 0.55 -6.44
CA GLY A 121 10.62 -0.50 -5.78
C GLY A 121 11.45 -1.67 -5.30
N GLU A 122 11.07 -2.87 -5.71
CA GLU A 122 11.74 -4.10 -5.29
C GLU A 122 13.17 -4.28 -5.81
N ASP A 123 13.54 -3.53 -6.85
CA ASP A 123 14.87 -3.53 -7.46
C ASP A 123 15.78 -2.45 -6.87
N ALA A 124 15.23 -1.47 -6.14
CA ALA A 124 15.99 -0.46 -5.43
C ALA A 124 16.80 -1.06 -4.28
N VAL A 125 18.05 -0.60 -4.11
CA VAL A 125 18.92 -1.07 -3.02
C VAL A 125 18.51 -0.49 -1.67
N GLU A 126 17.85 0.67 -1.73
CA GLU A 126 17.28 1.43 -0.64
C GLU A 126 16.05 0.73 -0.03
N TRP A 127 15.32 -0.06 -0.83
CA TRP A 127 14.19 -0.83 -0.33
C TRP A 127 14.65 -2.01 0.53
N GLN A 128 14.24 -2.00 1.80
CA GLN A 128 14.62 -2.97 2.81
C GLN A 128 13.57 -2.98 3.93
N GLY A 129 13.72 -3.90 4.88
CA GLY A 129 12.87 -3.98 6.06
C GLY A 129 12.03 -5.26 6.12
N PHE A 130 10.91 -5.22 6.83
CA PHE A 130 10.04 -6.38 7.04
C PHE A 130 9.50 -6.93 5.73
N HIS A 131 9.01 -6.11 4.81
CA HIS A 131 8.43 -6.60 3.56
C HIS A 131 9.47 -7.21 2.60
N GLU A 132 10.73 -6.80 2.70
CA GLU A 132 11.80 -7.50 1.98
C GLU A 132 12.04 -8.91 2.55
N VAL A 133 12.01 -9.05 3.88
CA VAL A 133 12.10 -10.35 4.57
C VAL A 133 10.88 -11.22 4.26
N GLU A 134 9.68 -10.63 4.30
CA GLU A 134 8.41 -11.26 3.96
C GLU A 134 8.46 -11.88 2.57
N ARG A 135 8.80 -11.06 1.57
CA ARG A 135 8.98 -11.46 0.18
C ARG A 135 9.96 -12.62 0.08
N ALA A 136 11.13 -12.52 0.71
CA ALA A 136 12.14 -13.57 0.67
C ALA A 136 11.63 -14.89 1.25
N LEU A 137 10.87 -14.87 2.35
CA LEU A 137 10.38 -16.07 3.03
C LEU A 137 9.12 -16.67 2.39
N TYR A 138 8.14 -15.84 2.03
CA TYR A 138 6.81 -16.27 1.61
C TYR A 138 6.69 -16.38 0.10
N ARG A 139 7.25 -15.41 -0.64
CA ARG A 139 7.22 -15.42 -2.11
C ARG A 139 8.35 -16.26 -2.70
N ASP A 140 9.59 -15.95 -2.33
CA ASP A 140 10.76 -16.54 -2.99
C ASP A 140 11.23 -17.86 -2.36
N ALA A 141 10.79 -18.14 -1.13
CA ALA A 141 11.30 -19.25 -0.31
C ALA A 141 12.85 -19.27 -0.21
N SER A 142 13.48 -18.09 -0.20
CA SER A 142 14.92 -17.90 -0.20
C SER A 142 15.45 -17.48 1.17
N LEU A 143 15.94 -18.46 1.93
CA LEU A 143 16.57 -18.21 3.24
C LEU A 143 17.83 -17.35 3.13
N GLN A 144 18.59 -17.46 2.03
CA GLN A 144 19.77 -16.64 1.80
C GLN A 144 19.41 -15.15 1.69
N ARG A 145 18.39 -14.81 0.90
CA ARG A 145 17.90 -13.42 0.78
C ARG A 145 17.34 -12.93 2.11
N ALA A 146 16.51 -13.77 2.77
CA ALA A 146 15.93 -13.43 4.06
C ALA A 146 16.98 -13.15 5.14
N TYR A 147 18.10 -13.90 5.14
CA TYR A 147 19.19 -13.71 6.11
C TYR A 147 19.86 -12.34 5.96
N VAL A 148 20.11 -11.91 4.72
CA VAL A 148 20.71 -10.60 4.41
C VAL A 148 19.74 -9.47 4.75
N ALA A 149 18.47 -9.59 4.33
CA ALA A 149 17.42 -8.61 4.62
C ALA A 149 17.20 -8.44 6.13
N THR A 150 17.14 -9.54 6.88
CA THR A 150 16.95 -9.51 8.35
C THR A 150 18.09 -8.80 9.05
N ALA A 151 19.33 -8.92 8.56
CA ALA A 151 20.47 -8.22 9.15
C ALA A 151 20.39 -6.69 8.98
N ARG A 152 19.89 -6.21 7.83
CA ARG A 152 19.65 -4.78 7.58
C ARG A 152 18.50 -4.26 8.44
N LEU A 153 17.40 -5.00 8.49
CA LEU A 153 16.27 -4.70 9.38
C LEU A 153 16.70 -4.58 10.85
N GLN A 154 17.55 -5.50 11.34
CA GLN A 154 18.12 -5.41 12.70
C GLN A 154 18.88 -4.09 12.95
N ALA A 155 19.64 -3.62 11.97
CA ALA A 155 20.39 -2.37 12.09
C ALA A 155 19.45 -1.14 12.12
N SER A 156 18.41 -1.12 11.28
CA SER A 156 17.40 -0.07 11.30
C SER A 156 16.65 -0.03 12.63
N VAL A 157 16.24 -1.20 13.15
CA VAL A 157 15.54 -1.30 14.45
C VAL A 157 16.45 -0.90 15.61
N GLU A 158 17.74 -1.22 15.60
CA GLU A 158 18.67 -0.74 16.64
C GLU A 158 18.78 0.78 16.62
N THR A 159 18.79 1.39 15.44
CA THR A 159 18.79 2.85 15.29
C THR A 159 17.51 3.46 15.84
N LEU A 160 16.34 2.87 15.54
CA LEU A 160 15.05 3.27 16.09
C LEU A 160 15.03 3.16 17.62
N CYS A 161 15.54 2.07 18.20
CA CYS A 161 15.61 1.92 19.65
C CYS A 161 16.46 3.03 20.29
N GLY A 162 17.58 3.41 19.65
CA GLY A 162 18.40 4.54 20.11
C GLY A 162 17.65 5.88 20.09
N VAL A 163 16.84 6.13 19.05
CA VAL A 163 15.99 7.33 18.94
C VAL A 163 14.93 7.34 20.05
N LEU A 164 14.29 6.20 20.31
CA LEU A 164 13.27 6.06 21.35
C LEU A 164 13.85 6.15 22.78
N ASP A 165 15.04 5.60 23.01
CA ASP A 165 15.75 5.68 24.29
C ASP A 165 16.22 7.11 24.59
N ALA A 166 16.58 7.89 23.56
CA ALA A 166 16.91 9.30 23.71
C ALA A 166 15.70 10.15 24.09
N ALA A 167 14.51 9.78 23.61
CA ALA A 167 13.22 10.40 23.94
C ALA A 167 13.24 11.93 23.88
N ASP A 168 13.81 12.50 22.80
CA ASP A 168 13.96 13.93 22.62
C ASP A 168 12.59 14.66 22.67
N PRO A 169 12.34 15.52 23.66
CA PRO A 169 11.06 16.21 23.81
C PRO A 169 10.77 17.22 22.68
N GLU A 170 11.77 17.65 21.90
CA GLU A 170 11.54 18.49 20.71
C GLU A 170 11.00 17.68 19.53
N GLN A 171 11.29 16.37 19.49
CA GLN A 171 10.79 15.44 18.47
C GLN A 171 9.44 14.85 18.90
N PHE A 172 9.34 14.40 20.15
CA PHE A 172 8.16 13.72 20.69
C PHE A 172 7.28 14.70 21.47
N THR A 173 6.50 15.49 20.74
CA THR A 173 5.58 16.46 21.32
C THR A 173 4.17 15.88 21.50
N PRO A 174 3.33 16.46 22.38
CA PRO A 174 1.91 16.12 22.45
C PRO A 174 1.21 16.15 21.09
N SER A 175 1.39 17.21 20.28
CA SER A 175 0.75 17.32 18.97
C SER A 175 1.07 16.13 18.08
N ARG A 176 2.36 15.84 17.87
CA ARG A 176 2.77 14.73 17.00
C ARG A 176 2.30 13.37 17.50
N SER A 177 2.22 13.18 18.82
CA SER A 177 1.65 11.95 19.40
C SER A 177 0.17 11.80 19.03
N TRP A 178 -0.62 12.87 19.12
CA TRP A 178 -2.03 12.87 18.71
C TRP A 178 -2.21 12.72 17.21
N ASP A 179 -1.41 13.42 16.41
CA ASP A 179 -1.44 13.36 14.94
C ASP A 179 -1.15 11.95 14.46
N GLY A 180 -0.14 11.29 15.06
CA GLY A 180 0.21 9.90 14.79
C GLY A 180 -0.89 8.89 15.14
N MET A 181 -1.54 9.01 16.31
CA MET A 181 -2.67 8.16 16.70
C MET A 181 -3.85 8.30 15.74
N ILE A 182 -4.19 9.54 15.37
CA ILE A 182 -5.33 9.85 14.49
C ILE A 182 -5.04 9.38 13.07
N ALA A 183 -3.86 9.69 12.54
CA ALA A 183 -3.44 9.28 11.20
C ALA A 183 -3.50 7.75 11.06
N LEU A 184 -2.89 6.99 11.99
CA LEU A 184 -2.91 5.53 11.92
C LEU A 184 -4.33 4.96 12.07
N ALA A 185 -5.19 5.58 12.88
CA ALA A 185 -6.58 5.16 13.04
C ALA A 185 -7.42 5.35 11.75
N TYR A 186 -7.08 6.32 10.90
CA TYR A 186 -7.69 6.50 9.57
C TYR A 186 -6.98 5.69 8.47
N GLU A 187 -5.65 5.56 8.52
CA GLU A 187 -4.87 4.85 7.51
C GLU A 187 -5.12 3.34 7.55
N ALA A 188 -5.02 2.72 8.74
CA ALA A 188 -5.17 1.27 8.89
C ALA A 188 -6.44 0.74 8.19
N PRO A 189 -7.65 1.30 8.41
CA PRO A 189 -8.85 0.86 7.70
C PRO A 189 -8.90 1.26 6.22
N ALA A 190 -8.24 2.34 5.80
CA ALA A 190 -8.30 2.83 4.43
C ALA A 190 -7.33 2.09 3.48
N LYS A 191 -6.16 1.71 4.00
CA LYS A 191 -5.04 1.17 3.22
C LYS A 191 -4.87 -0.34 3.43
N LYS A 192 -4.86 -0.80 4.69
CA LYS A 192 -4.56 -2.21 5.02
C LYS A 192 -5.74 -3.17 4.78
N PHE A 193 -6.90 -2.68 4.33
CA PHE A 193 -8.11 -3.48 4.09
C PHE A 193 -7.93 -4.54 3.00
N SER A 194 -7.13 -4.27 1.98
CA SER A 194 -6.85 -5.18 0.86
C SER A 194 -5.78 -6.23 1.19
N SER A 195 -5.22 -6.23 2.40
CA SER A 195 -4.03 -7.03 2.78
C SER A 195 -2.71 -6.47 2.28
N GLU A 196 -2.68 -5.21 1.85
CA GLU A 196 -1.49 -4.58 1.26
C GLU A 196 -0.24 -4.67 2.15
N GLU A 197 -0.42 -4.58 3.48
CA GLU A 197 0.68 -4.69 4.43
C GLU A 197 1.38 -6.05 4.42
N GLU A 198 0.63 -7.14 4.35
CA GLU A 198 1.17 -8.51 4.48
C GLU A 198 0.76 -9.29 3.24
N THR A 199 1.13 -8.74 2.08
CA THR A 199 0.69 -9.20 0.76
C THR A 199 1.02 -10.69 0.52
N TRP A 200 2.12 -11.18 1.10
CA TRP A 200 2.61 -12.56 0.90
C TRP A 200 2.40 -13.46 2.12
N ALA A 201 2.49 -12.92 3.33
CA ALA A 201 2.31 -13.68 4.57
C ALA A 201 0.84 -13.84 4.97
N ASP A 202 -0.06 -13.02 4.40
CA ASP A 202 -1.50 -13.04 4.67
C ASP A 202 -1.85 -12.79 6.15
N ALA A 203 -1.04 -11.94 6.80
CA ALA A 203 -1.04 -11.72 8.24
C ALA A 203 -1.67 -10.38 8.67
N SER A 204 -2.45 -9.72 7.80
CA SER A 204 -2.99 -8.37 8.09
C SER A 204 -3.91 -8.29 9.32
N LEU A 205 -4.52 -9.40 9.79
CA LEU A 205 -5.22 -9.39 11.08
C LEU A 205 -4.29 -9.12 12.26
N MET A 206 -3.05 -9.59 12.22
CA MET A 206 -2.06 -9.27 13.25
C MET A 206 -1.74 -7.77 13.21
N ILE A 207 -1.64 -7.20 12.01
CA ILE A 207 -1.41 -5.76 11.80
C ILE A 207 -2.52 -4.91 12.44
N PHE A 208 -3.78 -5.14 12.06
CA PHE A 208 -4.92 -4.40 12.63
C PHE A 208 -4.93 -4.47 14.16
N ARG A 209 -4.66 -5.66 14.72
CA ARG A 209 -4.61 -5.82 16.17
C ARG A 209 -3.54 -4.93 16.81
N HIS A 210 -2.32 -4.96 16.28
CA HIS A 210 -1.19 -4.28 16.90
C HIS A 210 -1.18 -2.78 16.62
N ASN A 211 -1.70 -2.31 15.47
CA ASN A 211 -1.99 -0.90 15.26
C ASN A 211 -2.99 -0.37 16.30
N ALA A 212 -4.08 -1.11 16.58
CA ALA A 212 -5.04 -0.71 17.60
C ALA A 212 -4.42 -0.65 19.02
N ILE A 213 -3.55 -1.61 19.36
CA ILE A 213 -2.81 -1.61 20.64
C ILE A 213 -1.87 -0.39 20.71
N GLY A 214 -1.12 -0.13 19.64
CA GLY A 214 -0.24 1.03 19.51
C GLY A 214 -0.97 2.34 19.75
N ILE A 215 -2.05 2.57 19.00
CA ILE A 215 -2.92 3.75 19.15
C ILE A 215 -3.40 3.90 20.61
N TYR A 216 -3.95 2.84 21.21
CA TYR A 216 -4.47 2.93 22.58
C TYR A 216 -3.36 3.12 23.63
N SER A 217 -2.17 2.58 23.39
CA SER A 217 -1.01 2.76 24.29
C SER A 217 -0.56 4.21 24.39
N GLN A 218 -0.76 4.99 23.33
CA GLN A 218 -0.45 6.42 23.29
C GLN A 218 -1.56 7.26 23.89
N PHE A 219 -2.82 6.85 23.72
CA PHE A 219 -3.98 7.54 24.30
C PHE A 219 -4.06 7.37 25.83
N ALA A 220 -3.82 6.17 26.35
CA ALA A 220 -4.05 5.85 27.76
C ALA A 220 -3.31 6.77 28.77
N PRO A 221 -2.04 7.18 28.54
CA PRO A 221 -1.36 8.15 29.40
C PRO A 221 -2.08 9.50 29.52
N PHE A 222 -2.73 10.01 28.46
CA PHE A 222 -3.47 11.27 28.52
C PHE A 222 -4.76 11.15 29.35
N LYS A 223 -5.40 9.98 29.29
CA LYS A 223 -6.50 9.65 30.21
C LYS A 223 -6.04 9.67 31.66
N ASP A 224 -4.91 9.02 31.95
CA ASP A 224 -4.35 8.96 33.31
C ASP A 224 -3.85 10.34 33.80
N ALA A 225 -3.50 11.23 32.86
CA ALA A 225 -3.16 12.64 33.11
C ALA A 225 -4.37 13.55 33.37
N GLY A 226 -5.59 13.02 33.35
CA GLY A 226 -6.79 13.76 33.74
C GLY A 226 -7.40 14.62 32.64
N MET A 227 -7.32 14.18 31.38
CA MET A 227 -8.10 14.76 30.28
C MET A 227 -9.62 14.71 30.55
N ASP A 228 -10.42 15.39 29.72
CA ASP A 228 -11.88 15.41 29.88
C ASP A 228 -12.47 13.98 30.02
N PRO A 229 -13.20 13.67 31.12
CA PRO A 229 -13.69 12.32 31.37
C PRO A 229 -14.69 11.80 30.32
N ALA A 230 -15.46 12.68 29.68
CA ALA A 230 -16.44 12.27 28.67
C ALA A 230 -15.73 11.92 27.36
N ALA A 231 -14.74 12.73 26.94
CA ALA A 231 -13.85 12.42 25.83
C ALA A 231 -13.10 11.11 26.06
N ALA A 232 -12.54 10.93 27.26
CA ALA A 232 -11.81 9.71 27.59
C ALA A 232 -12.70 8.46 27.51
N ALA A 233 -13.93 8.54 28.05
CA ALA A 233 -14.91 7.47 27.99
C ALA A 233 -15.36 7.15 26.55
N ALA A 234 -15.43 8.15 25.67
CA ALA A 234 -15.77 7.95 24.26
C ALA A 234 -14.70 7.13 23.54
N VAL A 235 -13.41 7.46 23.72
CA VAL A 235 -12.28 6.70 23.15
C VAL A 235 -12.24 5.29 23.72
N ASP A 236 -12.36 5.12 25.03
CA ASP A 236 -12.43 3.79 25.67
C ASP A 236 -13.57 2.93 25.09
N THR A 237 -14.73 3.53 24.85
CA THR A 237 -15.88 2.85 24.25
C THR A 237 -15.61 2.44 22.81
N ALA A 238 -15.02 3.33 22.00
CA ALA A 238 -14.68 3.04 20.61
C ALA A 238 -13.65 1.91 20.53
N TYR A 239 -12.59 1.97 21.33
CA TYR A 239 -11.57 0.94 21.41
C TYR A 239 -12.15 -0.42 21.87
N ALA A 240 -12.98 -0.44 22.91
CA ALA A 240 -13.63 -1.68 23.37
C ALA A 240 -14.50 -2.33 22.28
N ARG A 241 -15.19 -1.53 21.46
CA ARG A 241 -15.97 -2.02 20.31
C ARG A 241 -15.07 -2.57 19.20
N LEU A 242 -13.93 -1.92 18.93
CA LEU A 242 -12.93 -2.44 17.99
C LEU A 242 -12.41 -3.80 18.45
N VAL A 243 -12.01 -3.92 19.73
CA VAL A 243 -11.57 -5.19 20.34
C VAL A 243 -12.64 -6.27 20.22
N GLN A 244 -13.90 -5.95 20.51
CA GLN A 244 -15.01 -6.88 20.36
C GLN A 244 -15.18 -7.32 18.90
N GLN A 245 -15.11 -6.39 17.96
CA GLN A 245 -15.24 -6.66 16.54
C GLN A 245 -14.08 -7.53 16.03
N TYR A 246 -12.85 -7.28 16.49
CA TYR A 246 -11.70 -8.14 16.19
C TYR A 246 -11.93 -9.56 16.69
N ASN A 247 -12.35 -9.75 17.94
CA ASN A 247 -12.64 -11.08 18.51
C ASN A 247 -13.75 -11.81 17.75
N TRP A 248 -14.63 -11.09 17.06
CA TRP A 248 -15.64 -11.70 16.19
C TRP A 248 -15.06 -12.09 14.83
N VAL A 249 -14.14 -11.29 14.29
CA VAL A 249 -13.41 -11.58 13.04
C VAL A 249 -12.46 -12.75 13.22
N ASP A 250 -11.76 -12.84 14.36
CA ASP A 250 -10.81 -13.89 14.72
C ASP A 250 -11.16 -14.51 16.08
N PRO A 251 -12.13 -15.44 16.12
CA PRO A 251 -12.61 -16.02 17.37
C PRO A 251 -11.59 -16.94 18.05
N ASP A 252 -10.65 -17.49 17.28
CA ASP A 252 -9.62 -18.43 17.74
C ASP A 252 -8.40 -17.68 18.27
N PHE A 253 -7.92 -16.67 17.53
CA PHE A 253 -6.80 -15.82 17.91
C PHE A 253 -7.28 -14.43 18.33
N ARG A 254 -8.05 -14.42 19.42
CA ARG A 254 -8.64 -13.22 20.04
C ARG A 254 -7.62 -12.09 20.27
N PHE A 255 -8.12 -10.86 20.41
CA PHE A 255 -7.35 -9.63 20.60
C PHE A 255 -6.35 -9.68 21.78
N ASN A 256 -6.65 -10.41 22.86
CA ASN A 256 -5.74 -10.54 24.02
C ASN A 256 -4.92 -11.83 24.00
N ALA A 257 -4.90 -12.58 22.90
CA ALA A 257 -4.13 -13.82 22.79
C ALA A 257 -2.62 -13.54 22.88
N THR A 258 -1.92 -14.32 23.71
CA THR A 258 -0.47 -14.17 23.94
C THR A 258 0.36 -15.25 23.25
N ALA A 259 -0.30 -16.24 22.63
CA ALA A 259 0.33 -17.33 21.89
C ALA A 259 -0.57 -17.77 20.73
N GLY A 260 0.05 -18.21 19.64
CA GLY A 260 -0.62 -18.53 18.38
C GLY A 260 -0.41 -17.46 17.31
N GLN A 261 -1.18 -17.53 16.23
CA GLN A 261 -1.19 -16.56 15.15
C GLN A 261 -2.62 -16.32 14.68
N SER A 262 -2.90 -15.12 14.17
CA SER A 262 -4.20 -14.83 13.57
C SER A 262 -4.44 -15.71 12.37
N ARG A 263 -5.71 -15.98 12.08
CA ARG A 263 -6.06 -16.70 10.85
C ARG A 263 -5.65 -15.89 9.61
N PRO A 264 -5.39 -16.54 8.46
CA PRO A 264 -5.03 -15.84 7.24
C PRO A 264 -6.13 -14.84 6.82
N TYR A 265 -5.72 -13.64 6.43
CA TYR A 265 -6.64 -12.53 6.15
C TYR A 265 -7.46 -12.73 4.87
N SER A 266 -6.94 -13.45 3.88
CA SER A 266 -7.66 -13.90 2.67
C SER A 266 -8.93 -14.71 3.01
N GLY A 267 -8.93 -15.39 4.15
CA GLY A 267 -10.10 -16.11 4.67
C GLY A 267 -11.17 -15.22 5.32
N VAL A 268 -10.91 -13.92 5.49
CA VAL A 268 -11.85 -12.96 6.08
C VAL A 268 -12.72 -12.36 4.98
N LYS A 269 -14.03 -12.60 5.04
CA LYS A 269 -14.99 -12.08 4.06
C LYS A 269 -15.19 -10.56 4.20
N VAL A 270 -15.66 -9.92 3.12
CA VAL A 270 -15.87 -8.46 3.04
C VAL A 270 -16.72 -7.91 4.19
N THR A 271 -17.82 -8.57 4.56
CA THR A 271 -18.68 -8.08 5.67
C THR A 271 -17.95 -7.98 7.01
N PRO A 272 -17.23 -9.01 7.48
CA PRO A 272 -16.30 -8.88 8.61
C PRO A 272 -15.24 -7.78 8.46
N ARG A 273 -14.59 -7.66 7.30
CA ARG A 273 -13.58 -6.61 7.04
C ARG A 273 -14.19 -5.21 7.20
N ARG A 274 -15.32 -4.94 6.55
CA ARG A 274 -16.09 -3.68 6.66
C ARG A 274 -16.43 -3.34 8.11
N ARG A 275 -16.88 -4.32 8.89
CA ARG A 275 -17.23 -4.07 10.29
C ARG A 275 -16.01 -3.71 11.12
N LEU A 276 -14.87 -4.37 10.90
CA LEU A 276 -13.61 -4.01 11.55
C LEU A 276 -13.17 -2.61 11.16
N GLN A 277 -13.19 -2.32 9.85
CA GLN A 277 -12.89 -1.02 9.27
C GLN A 277 -13.71 0.11 9.91
N ALA A 278 -15.03 -0.06 10.03
CA ALA A 278 -15.90 0.92 10.67
C ALA A 278 -15.53 1.20 12.14
N ARG A 279 -14.99 0.22 12.88
CA ARG A 279 -14.56 0.43 14.27
C ARG A 279 -13.25 1.17 14.40
N PHE A 280 -12.37 1.08 13.41
CA PHE A 280 -11.21 1.98 13.33
C PHE A 280 -11.65 3.42 13.08
N TYR A 281 -12.58 3.65 12.15
CA TYR A 281 -13.12 4.99 11.92
C TYR A 281 -13.85 5.55 13.16
N ASP A 282 -14.63 4.74 13.88
CA ASP A 282 -15.21 5.17 15.16
C ASP A 282 -14.14 5.59 16.18
N LEU A 283 -13.02 4.87 16.24
CA LEU A 283 -11.89 5.19 17.10
C LEU A 283 -11.20 6.49 16.67
N ALA A 284 -10.97 6.68 15.36
CA ALA A 284 -10.38 7.89 14.81
C ALA A 284 -11.23 9.14 15.13
N VAL A 285 -12.55 9.06 14.93
CA VAL A 285 -13.49 10.14 15.27
C VAL A 285 -13.47 10.46 16.77
N ALA A 286 -13.44 9.42 17.62
CA ALA A 286 -13.35 9.63 19.07
C ALA A 286 -12.02 10.29 19.48
N LEU A 287 -10.91 9.93 18.84
CA LEU A 287 -9.59 10.54 19.08
C LEU A 287 -9.55 12.01 18.65
N VAL A 288 -10.12 12.35 17.48
CA VAL A 288 -10.22 13.75 17.03
C VAL A 288 -11.00 14.58 18.04
N ALA A 289 -12.18 14.12 18.46
CA ALA A 289 -12.99 14.81 19.46
C ALA A 289 -12.29 14.92 20.82
N ALA A 290 -11.47 13.92 21.18
CA ALA A 290 -10.68 13.95 22.41
C ALA A 290 -9.53 14.96 22.35
N ARG A 291 -8.84 15.06 21.20
CA ARG A 291 -7.78 16.05 20.95
C ARG A 291 -8.28 17.48 21.14
N GLU A 292 -9.48 17.78 20.67
CA GLU A 292 -10.12 19.11 20.81
C GLU A 292 -10.35 19.54 22.27
N THR A 293 -10.31 18.62 23.24
CA THR A 293 -10.44 18.95 24.67
C THR A 293 -9.13 19.36 25.34
N LEU A 294 -7.99 19.22 24.66
CA LEU A 294 -6.67 19.53 25.21
C LEU A 294 -6.22 20.95 24.85
N GLU A 295 -5.86 21.75 25.86
CA GLU A 295 -5.20 23.05 25.64
C GLU A 295 -3.75 22.83 25.15
N GLY A 296 -3.31 23.58 24.13
CA GLY A 296 -1.93 23.53 23.63
C GLY A 296 -1.62 22.41 22.65
N VAL A 297 -2.62 21.61 22.25
CA VAL A 297 -2.55 20.67 21.12
C VAL A 297 -3.27 21.33 19.94
N SER A 298 -2.66 22.34 19.34
CA SER A 298 -3.19 23.01 18.15
C SER A 298 -2.25 22.82 16.96
N ASP A 299 -2.84 22.57 15.79
CA ASP A 299 -2.13 22.29 14.55
C ASP A 299 -1.22 23.45 14.12
N ALA A 300 0.03 23.14 13.77
CA ALA A 300 0.79 23.88 12.79
C ALA A 300 1.94 23.01 12.29
N GLU A 301 1.80 22.48 11.08
CA GLU A 301 2.85 22.48 10.07
C GLU A 301 2.12 22.33 8.73
N ALA A 302 2.28 23.33 7.87
CA ALA A 302 1.87 23.23 6.47
C ALA A 302 2.88 22.31 5.79
N GLU A 303 2.38 21.33 5.04
CA GLU A 303 3.21 20.53 4.14
C GLU A 303 3.82 21.48 3.11
N GLU A 304 5.15 21.54 3.08
CA GLU A 304 5.87 22.15 1.97
C GLU A 304 5.81 21.14 0.81
N GLU A 305 5.09 21.51 -0.25
CA GLU A 305 5.18 20.83 -1.54
C GLU A 305 6.62 20.98 -2.05
N GLU A 306 7.30 19.85 -2.20
CA GLU A 306 8.63 19.78 -2.78
C GLU A 306 8.49 19.86 -4.31
N GLU A 307 8.89 21.00 -4.92
CA GLU A 307 9.09 21.09 -6.36
C GLU A 307 10.36 20.32 -6.75
N ALA A 308 10.19 19.08 -7.22
CA ALA A 308 11.24 18.36 -7.93
C ALA A 308 11.11 18.60 -9.45
N GLY A 309 11.84 19.59 -9.95
CA GLY A 309 12.09 19.74 -11.39
C GLY A 309 13.54 19.37 -11.69
N GLU A 310 13.80 18.11 -12.01
CA GLU A 310 15.08 17.72 -12.62
C GLU A 310 15.02 18.00 -14.14
N ASP A 311 16.14 18.43 -14.73
CA ASP A 311 16.30 18.67 -16.17
C ASP A 311 16.23 17.34 -16.95
N ASP A 312 15.05 16.71 -17.12
CA ASP A 312 14.89 15.53 -17.99
C ASP A 312 15.05 15.94 -19.47
N PRO A 313 16.03 15.39 -20.20
CA PRO A 313 16.19 15.65 -21.64
C PRO A 313 14.95 15.33 -22.49
N LEU A 314 14.04 14.46 -22.02
CA LEU A 314 12.76 14.16 -22.68
C LEU A 314 11.68 15.23 -22.46
N ALA A 315 11.86 16.16 -21.51
CA ALA A 315 10.94 17.28 -21.30
C ALA A 315 10.98 18.32 -22.43
N CYS A 316 12.03 18.28 -23.28
CA CYS A 316 12.13 19.07 -24.51
C CYS A 316 11.14 18.60 -25.60
N SER A 317 11.08 19.28 -26.75
CA SER A 317 10.20 18.92 -27.89
C SER A 317 10.57 17.63 -28.65
N ALA A 318 11.48 16.80 -28.10
CA ALA A 318 11.85 15.52 -28.67
C ALA A 318 10.65 14.56 -28.66
N PHE A 319 10.59 13.68 -29.66
CA PHE A 319 9.55 12.64 -29.79
C PHE A 319 8.09 13.13 -29.76
N ARG A 320 7.85 14.40 -30.10
CA ARG A 320 6.49 14.99 -30.08
C ARG A 320 5.48 14.20 -30.91
N ALA A 321 5.90 13.63 -32.04
CA ALA A 321 4.99 12.86 -32.89
C ALA A 321 4.55 11.55 -32.21
N GLU A 322 5.49 10.87 -31.57
CA GLU A 322 5.27 9.65 -30.81
C GLU A 322 4.40 9.91 -29.57
N THR A 323 4.69 10.97 -28.80
CA THR A 323 3.87 11.43 -27.68
C THR A 323 2.43 11.69 -28.12
N LEU A 324 2.22 12.48 -29.18
CA LEU A 324 0.87 12.81 -29.66
C LEU A 324 0.11 11.59 -30.22
N ALA A 325 0.82 10.63 -30.81
CA ALA A 325 0.20 9.39 -31.29
C ALA A 325 -0.32 8.52 -30.14
N GLY A 326 0.43 8.42 -29.03
CA GLY A 326 -0.04 7.72 -27.83
C GLY A 326 -1.25 8.40 -27.20
N VAL A 327 -1.20 9.73 -27.04
CA VAL A 327 -2.30 10.53 -26.48
C VAL A 327 -3.56 10.44 -27.34
N ALA A 328 -3.45 10.34 -28.66
CA ALA A 328 -4.59 10.12 -29.54
C ALA A 328 -5.33 8.81 -29.24
N GLY A 329 -4.60 7.73 -28.92
CA GLY A 329 -5.22 6.47 -28.48
C GLY A 329 -6.02 6.63 -27.19
N PHE A 330 -5.55 7.45 -26.25
CA PHE A 330 -6.26 7.76 -25.01
C PHE A 330 -7.47 8.67 -25.21
N ALA A 331 -7.43 9.58 -26.19
CA ALA A 331 -8.62 10.35 -26.57
C ALA A 331 -9.75 9.43 -27.05
N ASP A 332 -9.44 8.38 -27.83
CA ASP A 332 -10.42 7.38 -28.26
C ASP A 332 -10.99 6.59 -27.06
N GLN A 333 -10.14 6.16 -26.12
CA GLN A 333 -10.59 5.51 -24.88
C GLN A 333 -11.51 6.42 -24.06
N CYS A 334 -11.21 7.72 -23.99
CA CYS A 334 -12.01 8.67 -23.22
C CYS A 334 -13.44 8.79 -23.77
N VAL A 335 -13.62 8.79 -25.09
CA VAL A 335 -14.96 8.79 -25.72
C VAL A 335 -15.74 7.52 -25.39
N LEU A 336 -15.05 6.37 -25.35
CA LEU A 336 -15.65 5.10 -24.92
C LEU A 336 -16.05 5.14 -23.43
N GLN A 337 -15.22 5.75 -22.57
CA GLN A 337 -15.52 5.96 -21.15
C GLN A 337 -16.80 6.79 -20.96
N GLN A 338 -16.95 7.89 -21.70
CA GLN A 338 -18.17 8.71 -21.66
C GLN A 338 -19.42 7.91 -22.03
N ALA A 339 -19.32 7.00 -23.00
CA ALA A 339 -20.44 6.13 -23.38
C ALA A 339 -20.76 5.11 -22.29
N ALA A 340 -19.75 4.47 -21.70
CA ALA A 340 -19.93 3.49 -20.64
C ALA A 340 -20.50 4.10 -19.35
N LEU A 341 -20.08 5.31 -18.97
CA LEU A 341 -20.62 6.02 -17.80
C LEU A 341 -22.12 6.36 -17.96
N LYS A 342 -22.60 6.61 -19.18
CA LYS A 342 -24.04 6.78 -19.45
C LYS A 342 -24.81 5.48 -19.23
N VAL A 343 -24.23 4.34 -19.61
CA VAL A 343 -24.81 3.02 -19.34
C VAL A 343 -24.84 2.72 -17.85
N LEU A 344 -23.75 3.03 -17.13
CA LEU A 344 -23.69 2.89 -15.67
C LEU A 344 -24.75 3.76 -14.97
N ALA A 345 -24.85 5.03 -15.34
CA ALA A 345 -25.86 5.93 -14.79
C ALA A 345 -27.29 5.39 -15.00
N ALA A 346 -27.59 4.91 -16.22
CA ALA A 346 -28.90 4.31 -16.53
C ALA A 346 -29.16 3.01 -15.74
N ALA A 347 -28.14 2.17 -15.55
CA ALA A 347 -28.26 0.97 -14.74
C ALA A 347 -28.54 1.30 -13.27
N ILE A 348 -27.87 2.31 -12.71
CA ILE A 348 -28.07 2.78 -11.33
C ILE A 348 -29.50 3.34 -11.16
N GLU A 349 -29.96 4.15 -12.12
CA GLU A 349 -31.34 4.66 -12.13
C GLU A 349 -32.37 3.53 -12.19
N GLY A 350 -32.07 2.47 -12.95
CA GLY A 350 -32.91 1.27 -13.03
C GLY A 350 -32.93 0.43 -11.74
N GLY A 351 -31.90 0.54 -10.89
CA GLY A 351 -31.82 -0.13 -9.59
C GLY A 351 -31.59 -1.65 -9.63
N ASP A 352 -31.32 -2.22 -10.80
CA ASP A 352 -31.00 -3.65 -10.95
C ASP A 352 -29.52 -3.90 -10.60
N VAL A 353 -29.26 -4.34 -9.36
CA VAL A 353 -27.90 -4.50 -8.82
C VAL A 353 -26.97 -5.35 -9.72
N PRO A 354 -27.38 -6.53 -10.21
CA PRO A 354 -26.64 -7.25 -11.25
C PRO A 354 -26.27 -6.40 -12.48
N ALA A 355 -27.23 -5.65 -13.04
CA ALA A 355 -26.98 -4.79 -14.19
C ALA A 355 -26.04 -3.62 -13.85
N VAL A 356 -26.16 -3.05 -12.65
CA VAL A 356 -25.25 -2.00 -12.15
C VAL A 356 -23.83 -2.52 -12.05
N LYS A 357 -23.64 -3.73 -11.48
CA LYS A 357 -22.31 -4.36 -11.37
C LYS A 357 -21.71 -4.63 -12.75
N ALA A 358 -22.49 -5.17 -13.68
CA ALA A 358 -22.03 -5.38 -15.06
C ALA A 358 -21.64 -4.06 -15.75
N ALA A 359 -22.44 -3.00 -15.56
CA ALA A 359 -22.14 -1.68 -16.11
C ALA A 359 -20.92 -1.03 -15.45
N TYR A 360 -20.71 -1.24 -14.14
CA TYR A 360 -19.51 -0.80 -13.42
C TYR A 360 -18.27 -1.47 -14.03
N THR A 361 -18.26 -2.80 -14.14
CA THR A 361 -17.17 -3.55 -14.81
C THR A 361 -16.93 -3.05 -16.23
N ALA A 362 -17.98 -2.80 -17.02
CA ALA A 362 -17.84 -2.28 -18.38
C ALA A 362 -17.32 -0.84 -18.46
N SER A 363 -17.38 -0.08 -17.36
CA SER A 363 -16.92 1.32 -17.29
C SER A 363 -15.52 1.49 -16.73
N ARG A 364 -14.83 0.43 -16.30
CA ARG A 364 -13.45 0.52 -15.80
C ARG A 364 -12.39 0.58 -16.92
N PRO A 365 -12.43 -0.29 -17.96
CA PRO A 365 -11.26 -0.54 -18.81
C PRO A 365 -10.62 0.68 -19.46
N MET A 366 -11.44 1.64 -19.88
CA MET A 366 -10.95 2.78 -20.65
C MET A 366 -10.12 3.73 -19.77
N TYR A 367 -10.55 3.98 -18.54
CA TYR A 367 -9.77 4.82 -17.63
C TYR A 367 -8.48 4.13 -17.18
N GLU A 368 -8.51 2.83 -16.89
CA GLU A 368 -7.32 2.04 -16.53
C GLU A 368 -6.22 2.03 -17.61
N GLN A 369 -6.62 2.17 -18.88
CA GLN A 369 -5.67 2.41 -19.96
C GLN A 369 -5.13 3.84 -19.93
N ILE A 370 -6.02 4.83 -19.75
CA ILE A 370 -5.66 6.26 -19.69
C ILE A 370 -4.77 6.61 -18.48
N GLU A 371 -4.95 5.90 -17.37
CA GLU A 371 -4.22 6.05 -16.09
C GLU A 371 -2.71 5.98 -16.28
N THR A 372 -2.22 5.31 -17.34
CA THR A 372 -0.79 5.34 -17.69
C THR A 372 -0.26 6.75 -17.95
N LEU A 373 -1.10 7.77 -18.09
CA LEU A 373 -0.72 9.17 -18.22
C LEU A 373 -1.27 10.05 -17.07
N ALA A 374 -1.70 9.46 -15.95
CA ALA A 374 -2.33 10.16 -14.83
C ALA A 374 -1.52 11.36 -14.29
N GLY A 375 -0.18 11.25 -14.25
CA GLY A 375 0.71 12.35 -13.84
C GLY A 375 0.61 13.61 -14.70
N ALA A 376 0.04 13.55 -15.90
CA ALA A 376 -0.22 14.72 -16.74
C ALA A 376 -1.55 15.45 -16.38
N PHE A 377 -2.35 14.87 -15.50
CA PHE A 377 -3.68 15.35 -15.10
C PHE A 377 -4.08 14.86 -13.69
N GLU A 378 -3.18 15.02 -12.72
CA GLU A 378 -3.33 14.49 -11.35
C GLU A 378 -4.63 14.92 -10.65
N ALA A 379 -5.11 16.14 -10.90
CA ALA A 379 -6.37 16.61 -10.34
C ALA A 379 -7.57 15.84 -10.89
N GLU A 380 -7.58 15.53 -12.19
CA GLU A 380 -8.61 14.70 -12.80
C GLU A 380 -8.48 13.23 -12.35
N ASP A 381 -7.26 12.71 -12.24
CA ASP A 381 -6.98 11.37 -11.72
C ASP A 381 -7.50 11.18 -10.30
N ARG A 382 -7.12 12.09 -9.40
CA ARG A 382 -7.60 12.08 -8.02
C ARG A 382 -9.13 12.12 -7.93
N ALA A 383 -9.81 12.80 -8.85
CA ALA A 383 -11.28 12.89 -8.84
C ALA A 383 -11.98 11.67 -9.50
N ILE A 384 -11.27 10.91 -10.35
CA ILE A 384 -11.79 9.72 -11.02
C ILE A 384 -11.48 8.45 -10.22
N ASP A 385 -10.25 8.28 -9.73
CA ASP A 385 -9.69 6.98 -9.33
C ASP A 385 -8.92 7.00 -8.00
N ALA A 386 -9.07 8.07 -7.20
CA ALA A 386 -8.45 8.07 -5.88
C ALA A 386 -9.10 7.02 -4.96
N ARG A 387 -8.25 6.19 -4.37
CA ARG A 387 -8.59 5.31 -3.25
C ARG A 387 -8.76 6.12 -1.97
N PRO A 388 -9.53 5.64 -0.98
CA PRO A 388 -9.84 6.43 0.21
C PRO A 388 -8.59 6.84 1.01
N TYR A 389 -7.52 6.05 0.99
CA TYR A 389 -6.28 6.38 1.69
C TYR A 389 -5.53 7.60 1.12
N ALA A 390 -5.92 8.12 -0.05
CA ALA A 390 -5.41 9.39 -0.58
C ALA A 390 -5.95 10.62 0.19
N PHE A 391 -6.86 10.41 1.15
CA PHE A 391 -7.48 11.44 1.97
C PHE A 391 -7.23 11.15 3.45
N ALA A 392 -6.90 12.18 4.23
CA ALA A 392 -6.56 12.04 5.65
C ALA A 392 -7.64 11.34 6.50
N GLN A 393 -8.92 11.50 6.13
CA GLN A 393 -10.07 10.89 6.82
C GLN A 393 -10.52 9.56 6.20
N GLY A 394 -9.77 9.02 5.23
CA GLY A 394 -10.14 7.82 4.52
C GLY A 394 -11.52 7.95 3.85
N GLU A 395 -12.35 6.93 4.02
CA GLU A 395 -13.72 6.91 3.49
C GLU A 395 -14.68 7.94 4.08
N LEU A 396 -14.32 8.58 5.19
CA LEU A 396 -15.12 9.63 5.82
C LEU A 396 -14.81 11.01 5.25
N SER A 397 -13.80 11.13 4.39
CA SER A 397 -13.47 12.39 3.72
C SER A 397 -14.65 12.89 2.88
N PRO A 398 -15.10 14.14 3.06
CA PRO A 398 -16.16 14.72 2.22
C PRO A 398 -15.70 14.96 0.78
N ASP A 399 -14.38 15.04 0.57
CA ASP A 399 -13.76 15.27 -0.75
C ASP A 399 -13.53 13.97 -1.52
N TRP A 400 -13.74 12.80 -0.89
CA TRP A 400 -13.58 11.53 -1.57
C TRP A 400 -14.77 11.23 -2.48
N ALA A 401 -14.50 11.04 -3.77
CA ALA A 401 -15.46 10.71 -4.81
C ALA A 401 -14.89 9.62 -5.73
N GLY A 402 -15.25 9.61 -7.01
CA GLY A 402 -14.64 8.74 -7.99
C GLY A 402 -15.27 7.34 -8.10
N MET A 403 -14.61 6.50 -8.91
CA MET A 403 -15.02 5.15 -9.24
C MET A 403 -15.03 4.23 -8.02
N HIS A 404 -14.07 4.36 -7.10
CA HIS A 404 -14.03 3.56 -5.87
C HIS A 404 -15.14 3.92 -4.88
N LEU A 405 -15.65 5.16 -4.87
CA LEU A 405 -16.86 5.47 -4.12
C LEU A 405 -18.07 4.73 -4.70
N ILE A 406 -18.18 4.66 -6.03
CA ILE A 406 -19.23 3.91 -6.74
C ILE A 406 -19.08 2.41 -6.42
N GLU A 407 -17.87 1.88 -6.49
CA GLU A 407 -17.53 0.50 -6.16
C GLU A 407 -18.01 0.13 -4.74
N ARG A 408 -17.61 0.94 -3.74
CA ARG A 408 -18.03 0.79 -2.35
C ARG A 408 -19.56 0.81 -2.23
N ALA A 409 -20.20 1.79 -2.85
CA ALA A 409 -21.63 1.97 -2.81
C ALA A 409 -22.38 0.75 -3.37
N VAL A 410 -21.91 0.19 -4.49
CA VAL A 410 -22.55 -0.92 -5.20
C VAL A 410 -22.23 -2.29 -4.57
N TYR A 411 -20.97 -2.55 -4.24
CA TYR A 411 -20.50 -3.89 -3.85
C TYR A 411 -20.55 -4.12 -2.34
N ARG A 412 -20.41 -3.06 -1.53
CA ARG A 412 -20.33 -3.15 -0.07
C ARG A 412 -21.57 -2.64 0.65
N ASP A 413 -22.11 -1.51 0.22
CA ASP A 413 -23.13 -0.78 0.99
C ASP A 413 -24.56 -0.96 0.46
N GLY A 414 -24.72 -1.21 -0.84
CA GLY A 414 -26.03 -1.24 -1.50
C GLY A 414 -26.67 0.15 -1.60
N ASP A 415 -25.86 1.21 -1.63
CA ASP A 415 -26.30 2.60 -1.64
C ASP A 415 -26.34 3.17 -3.07
N MET A 416 -27.46 2.99 -3.76
CA MET A 416 -27.60 3.49 -5.13
C MET A 416 -27.63 5.01 -5.23
N ALA A 417 -27.99 5.73 -4.15
CA ALA A 417 -27.97 7.19 -4.15
C ALA A 417 -26.52 7.71 -4.14
N ALA A 418 -25.66 7.12 -3.31
CA ALA A 418 -24.22 7.40 -3.33
C ALA A 418 -23.59 7.00 -4.67
N ALA A 419 -23.96 5.84 -5.25
CA ALA A 419 -23.48 5.42 -6.55
C ALA A 419 -23.86 6.40 -7.67
N ALA A 420 -25.11 6.91 -7.66
CA ALA A 420 -25.57 7.91 -8.63
C ALA A 420 -24.80 9.24 -8.50
N ALA A 421 -24.59 9.72 -7.27
CA ALA A 421 -23.83 10.93 -7.01
C ALA A 421 -22.37 10.81 -7.49
N GLY A 422 -21.69 9.69 -7.15
CA GLY A 422 -20.34 9.41 -7.62
C GLY A 422 -20.25 9.34 -9.14
N THR A 423 -21.19 8.67 -9.80
CA THR A 423 -21.23 8.55 -11.27
C THR A 423 -21.36 9.92 -11.95
N ALA A 424 -22.16 10.83 -11.38
CA ALA A 424 -22.31 12.18 -11.91
C ALA A 424 -21.01 13.00 -11.80
N VAL A 425 -20.28 12.86 -10.69
CA VAL A 425 -18.96 13.50 -10.51
C VAL A 425 -17.98 12.97 -11.55
N VAL A 426 -17.81 11.64 -11.64
CA VAL A 426 -16.88 11.01 -12.60
C VAL A 426 -17.20 11.42 -14.04
N ALA A 427 -18.47 11.41 -14.43
CA ALA A 427 -18.87 11.81 -15.78
C ALA A 427 -18.46 13.26 -16.11
N GLY A 428 -18.64 14.21 -15.19
CA GLY A 428 -18.23 15.60 -15.39
C GLY A 428 -16.71 15.78 -15.49
N VAL A 429 -15.93 15.03 -14.68
CA VAL A 429 -14.47 15.08 -14.74
C VAL A 429 -13.97 14.44 -16.04
N VAL A 430 -14.54 13.31 -16.46
CA VAL A 430 -14.20 12.64 -17.71
C VAL A 430 -14.51 13.54 -18.92
N ASP A 431 -15.60 14.31 -18.91
CA ASP A 431 -15.87 15.30 -19.97
C ASP A 431 -14.73 16.33 -20.10
N THR A 432 -14.20 16.80 -18.96
CA THR A 432 -13.08 17.74 -18.92
C THR A 432 -11.78 17.09 -19.41
N LEU A 433 -11.50 15.85 -18.98
CA LEU A 433 -10.35 15.08 -19.41
C LEU A 433 -10.38 14.79 -20.91
N CYS A 434 -11.53 14.38 -21.46
CA CYS A 434 -11.67 14.10 -22.89
C CYS A 434 -11.43 15.36 -23.73
N ALA A 435 -11.89 16.53 -23.27
CA ALA A 435 -11.60 17.80 -23.93
C ALA A 435 -10.09 18.12 -23.91
N LYS A 436 -9.42 17.90 -22.77
CA LYS A 436 -7.97 18.07 -22.62
C LYS A 436 -7.20 17.15 -23.58
N LEU A 437 -7.48 15.85 -23.57
CA LEU A 437 -6.83 14.86 -24.45
C LEU A 437 -7.07 15.17 -25.94
N SER A 438 -8.31 15.52 -26.32
CA SER A 438 -8.65 15.86 -27.70
C SER A 438 -7.95 17.13 -28.21
N SER A 439 -7.57 18.03 -27.29
CA SER A 439 -6.85 19.27 -27.64
C SER A 439 -5.35 19.07 -27.86
N ALA A 440 -4.78 17.93 -27.46
CA ALA A 440 -3.34 17.67 -27.50
C ALA A 440 -2.67 17.94 -28.86
N PRO A 441 -3.26 17.57 -30.03
CA PRO A 441 -2.65 17.88 -31.33
C PRO A 441 -2.42 19.38 -31.58
N THR A 442 -3.26 20.23 -31.00
CA THR A 442 -3.20 21.70 -31.16
C THR A 442 -2.59 22.41 -29.94
N THR A 443 -2.68 21.82 -28.74
CA THR A 443 -2.29 22.45 -27.47
C THR A 443 -1.72 21.40 -26.49
N PRO A 444 -0.54 20.82 -26.76
CA PRO A 444 0.02 19.73 -25.96
C PRO A 444 0.70 20.19 -24.66
N ALA A 445 0.38 21.38 -24.13
CA ALA A 445 1.15 21.96 -23.03
C ALA A 445 1.12 21.12 -21.74
N PHE A 446 0.14 20.24 -21.58
CA PHE A 446 -0.01 19.35 -20.42
C PHE A 446 0.79 18.04 -20.55
N VAL A 447 1.40 17.74 -21.71
CA VAL A 447 2.05 16.45 -21.97
C VAL A 447 3.33 16.59 -22.77
N ASN A 448 4.34 15.82 -22.39
CA ASN A 448 5.60 15.69 -23.12
C ASN A 448 6.06 14.21 -23.09
N ALA A 449 7.24 13.93 -23.65
CA ALA A 449 7.76 12.57 -23.67
C ALA A 449 8.18 12.09 -22.26
N ALA A 450 8.68 12.99 -21.39
CA ALA A 450 9.02 12.67 -20.01
C ALA A 450 7.81 12.11 -19.25
N LEU A 451 6.71 12.86 -19.19
CA LEU A 451 5.47 12.46 -18.52
C LEU A 451 4.89 11.14 -19.06
N VAL A 452 5.01 10.90 -20.37
CA VAL A 452 4.60 9.62 -20.97
C VAL A 452 5.44 8.45 -20.45
N TRP A 453 6.76 8.63 -20.35
CA TRP A 453 7.65 7.58 -19.87
C TRP A 453 7.60 7.41 -18.36
N ASP A 454 7.44 8.48 -17.60
CA ASP A 454 7.18 8.43 -16.15
C ASP A 454 5.95 7.57 -15.87
N GLY A 455 4.86 7.81 -16.59
CA GLY A 455 3.64 7.04 -16.44
C GLY A 455 3.75 5.57 -16.88
N ILE A 456 4.48 5.28 -17.97
CA ILE A 456 4.81 3.89 -18.37
C ILE A 456 5.58 3.16 -17.27
N LEU A 457 6.62 3.81 -16.72
CA LEU A 457 7.49 3.24 -15.71
C LEU A 457 6.74 3.04 -14.39
N ALA A 458 6.08 4.09 -13.91
CA ALA A 458 5.30 4.08 -12.67
C ALA A 458 4.27 2.96 -12.70
N LEU A 459 3.44 2.86 -13.74
CA LEU A 459 2.38 1.85 -13.78
C LEU A 459 2.91 0.43 -13.94
N SER A 460 4.00 0.25 -14.68
CA SER A 460 4.66 -1.07 -14.82
C SER A 460 5.23 -1.60 -13.51
N GLU A 461 5.55 -0.69 -12.57
CA GLU A 461 6.04 -1.01 -11.23
C GLU A 461 4.93 -1.03 -10.18
N GLU A 462 3.91 -0.18 -10.29
CA GLU A 462 2.81 -0.07 -9.35
C GLU A 462 1.95 -1.34 -9.34
N VAL A 463 1.68 -1.93 -10.52
CA VAL A 463 0.91 -3.19 -10.60
C VAL A 463 1.51 -4.28 -9.70
N PRO A 464 2.79 -4.65 -9.83
CA PRO A 464 3.38 -5.70 -9.00
C PRO A 464 3.73 -5.23 -7.58
N ALA A 465 4.02 -3.94 -7.35
CA ALA A 465 4.43 -3.44 -6.04
C ALA A 465 3.25 -3.14 -5.11
N LYS A 466 2.11 -2.71 -5.67
CA LYS A 466 0.98 -2.13 -4.93
C LYS A 466 -0.35 -2.79 -5.30
N LYS A 467 -0.73 -2.73 -6.58
CA LYS A 467 -2.07 -3.19 -7.03
C LYS A 467 -2.26 -4.70 -6.89
N ILE A 468 -1.17 -5.47 -6.83
CA ILE A 468 -1.19 -6.92 -6.56
C ILE A 468 -1.91 -7.30 -5.25
N SER A 469 -2.03 -6.36 -4.31
CA SER A 469 -2.78 -6.57 -3.07
C SER A 469 -4.30 -6.50 -3.25
N SER A 470 -4.80 -6.11 -4.44
CA SER A 470 -6.22 -5.78 -4.68
C SER A 470 -6.66 -4.44 -4.07
N GLU A 471 -5.75 -3.50 -3.84
CA GLU A 471 -6.13 -2.19 -3.28
C GLU A 471 -7.01 -1.36 -4.23
N GLU A 472 -6.82 -1.48 -5.55
CA GLU A 472 -7.58 -0.73 -6.56
C GLU A 472 -9.06 -1.15 -6.59
N GLU A 473 -9.34 -2.45 -6.51
CA GLU A 473 -10.71 -3.00 -6.63
C GLU A 473 -11.02 -3.81 -5.36
N MET A 474 -11.04 -3.09 -4.24
CA MET A 474 -11.09 -3.61 -2.88
C MET A 474 -12.38 -4.39 -2.56
N TRP A 475 -13.48 -4.08 -3.24
CA TRP A 475 -14.80 -4.66 -2.99
C TRP A 475 -15.38 -5.44 -4.17
N SER A 476 -14.97 -5.12 -5.40
CA SER A 476 -15.50 -5.70 -6.64
C SER A 476 -14.78 -6.98 -7.08
N ASP A 477 -13.54 -7.17 -6.60
CA ASP A 477 -12.67 -8.29 -6.94
C ASP A 477 -12.19 -8.28 -8.42
N LEU A 478 -12.20 -7.10 -9.05
CA LEU A 478 -11.89 -6.88 -10.46
C LEU A 478 -10.40 -6.59 -10.73
N SER A 479 -9.46 -6.85 -9.81
CA SER A 479 -8.06 -6.46 -10.01
C SER A 479 -7.38 -7.09 -11.23
N LEU A 480 -7.85 -8.25 -11.73
CA LEU A 480 -7.35 -8.79 -13.00
C LEU A 480 -7.70 -7.88 -14.20
N LEU A 481 -8.83 -7.17 -14.14
CA LEU A 481 -9.20 -6.13 -15.12
C LEU A 481 -8.19 -5.00 -15.08
N ILE A 482 -7.93 -4.45 -13.89
CA ILE A 482 -6.98 -3.37 -13.67
C ILE A 482 -5.62 -3.74 -14.28
N PHE A 483 -5.07 -4.89 -13.93
CA PHE A 483 -3.74 -5.29 -14.42
C PHE A 483 -3.71 -5.44 -15.95
N ARG A 484 -4.73 -6.08 -16.53
CA ARG A 484 -4.83 -6.26 -17.99
C ARG A 484 -4.88 -4.92 -18.71
N GLU A 485 -5.70 -4.00 -18.22
CA GLU A 485 -5.95 -2.72 -18.87
C GLU A 485 -4.80 -1.74 -18.65
N ASN A 486 -4.13 -1.76 -17.49
CA ASN A 486 -2.86 -1.06 -17.28
C ASN A 486 -1.78 -1.54 -18.27
N ALA A 487 -1.65 -2.85 -18.52
CA ALA A 487 -0.71 -3.37 -19.53
C ALA A 487 -1.04 -2.89 -20.96
N LYS A 488 -2.33 -2.75 -21.29
CA LYS A 488 -2.77 -2.17 -22.57
C LYS A 488 -2.50 -0.66 -22.66
N GLY A 489 -2.67 0.07 -21.56
CA GLY A 489 -2.32 1.49 -21.47
C GLY A 489 -0.83 1.73 -21.72
N ILE A 490 0.02 0.95 -21.03
CA ILE A 490 1.47 0.93 -21.27
C ILE A 490 1.79 0.62 -22.74
N ALA A 491 1.18 -0.42 -23.32
CA ALA A 491 1.39 -0.76 -24.72
C ALA A 491 0.98 0.38 -25.69
N THR A 492 -0.12 1.09 -25.37
CA THR A 492 -0.64 2.20 -26.18
C THR A 492 0.33 3.37 -26.23
N LEU A 493 0.89 3.76 -25.09
CA LEU A 493 1.89 4.83 -25.02
C LEU A 493 3.26 4.40 -25.57
N TYR A 494 3.66 3.13 -25.36
CA TYR A 494 4.94 2.59 -25.82
C TYR A 494 5.02 2.46 -27.35
N THR A 495 3.96 1.96 -27.98
CA THR A 495 3.97 1.52 -29.40
C THR A 495 4.51 2.58 -30.37
N PRO A 496 4.13 3.88 -30.27
CA PRO A 496 4.67 4.93 -31.12
C PRO A 496 6.19 5.12 -31.03
N PHE A 497 6.80 4.84 -29.87
CA PHE A 497 8.24 4.98 -29.64
C PHE A 497 9.05 3.77 -30.12
N ALA A 498 8.42 2.59 -30.24
CA ALA A 498 9.11 1.36 -30.62
C ALA A 498 9.98 1.46 -31.90
N PRO A 499 9.59 2.19 -32.97
CA PRO A 499 10.45 2.39 -34.16
C PRO A 499 11.71 3.24 -33.93
N ARG A 500 11.80 3.96 -32.80
CA ARG A 500 12.94 4.80 -32.43
C ARG A 500 14.02 4.03 -31.69
N LEU A 501 13.64 2.94 -31.03
CA LEU A 501 14.52 2.11 -30.19
C LEU A 501 15.42 1.19 -31.01
N SER A 502 16.51 0.73 -30.39
CA SER A 502 17.32 -0.34 -30.95
C SER A 502 16.52 -1.64 -31.11
N ALA A 503 16.91 -2.48 -32.07
CA ALA A 503 16.22 -3.77 -32.29
C ALA A 503 16.25 -4.68 -31.05
N VAL A 504 17.31 -4.60 -30.24
CA VAL A 504 17.45 -5.39 -29.01
C VAL A 504 16.46 -4.92 -27.95
N THR A 505 16.41 -3.61 -27.70
CA THR A 505 15.57 -2.99 -26.68
C THR A 505 14.10 -3.08 -27.03
N ARG A 506 13.75 -2.79 -28.29
CA ARG A 506 12.40 -3.04 -28.81
C ARG A 506 11.97 -4.49 -28.61
N ALA A 507 12.81 -5.44 -29.01
CA ALA A 507 12.45 -6.85 -28.88
C ALA A 507 12.30 -7.29 -27.41
N ALA A 508 12.98 -6.66 -26.45
CA ALA A 508 12.78 -6.92 -25.03
C ALA A 508 11.41 -6.43 -24.54
N CYS A 509 11.03 -5.20 -24.87
CA CYS A 509 9.74 -4.62 -24.53
C CYS A 509 8.58 -5.41 -25.16
N ASP A 510 8.67 -5.69 -26.47
CA ASP A 510 7.66 -6.46 -27.21
C ASP A 510 7.46 -7.86 -26.59
N ARG A 511 8.56 -8.51 -26.17
CA ARG A 511 8.49 -9.82 -25.48
C ARG A 511 7.83 -9.73 -24.11
N ALA A 512 8.14 -8.70 -23.32
CA ALA A 512 7.55 -8.54 -21.98
C ALA A 512 6.03 -8.33 -22.05
N LEU A 513 5.57 -7.43 -22.93
CA LEU A 513 4.13 -7.21 -23.17
C LEU A 513 3.44 -8.49 -23.69
N ALA A 514 4.06 -9.19 -24.64
CA ALA A 514 3.51 -10.44 -25.17
C ALA A 514 3.45 -11.55 -24.11
N ALA A 515 4.39 -11.58 -23.16
CA ALA A 515 4.40 -12.54 -22.06
C ALA A 515 3.27 -12.29 -21.06
N ILE A 516 2.99 -11.02 -20.71
CA ILE A 516 1.82 -10.65 -19.89
C ILE A 516 0.55 -11.11 -20.60
N ARG A 517 0.36 -10.71 -21.86
CA ARG A 517 -0.80 -11.14 -22.65
C ARG A 517 -0.97 -12.67 -22.66
N SER A 518 0.10 -13.38 -22.98
CA SER A 518 0.08 -14.85 -23.05
C SER A 518 -0.28 -15.48 -21.70
N ALA A 519 0.20 -14.92 -20.59
CA ALA A 519 -0.10 -15.42 -19.27
C ALA A 519 -1.58 -15.19 -18.91
N PHE A 520 -2.17 -14.04 -19.26
CA PHE A 520 -3.60 -13.81 -19.10
C PHE A 520 -4.44 -14.77 -19.93
N GLU A 521 -4.14 -14.90 -21.23
CA GLU A 521 -4.88 -15.76 -22.17
C GLU A 521 -4.75 -17.27 -21.87
N ARG A 522 -3.81 -17.69 -21.02
CA ARG A 522 -3.50 -19.12 -20.81
C ARG A 522 -3.51 -19.59 -19.37
N ASP A 523 -2.94 -18.79 -18.47
CA ASP A 523 -2.59 -19.23 -17.11
C ASP A 523 -3.39 -18.49 -16.03
N ILE A 524 -3.75 -17.22 -16.25
CA ILE A 524 -4.38 -16.36 -15.23
C ILE A 524 -5.88 -16.18 -15.45
N ASP A 525 -6.36 -15.99 -16.69
CA ASP A 525 -7.78 -15.70 -16.95
C ASP A 525 -8.21 -16.22 -18.33
N ALA A 526 -7.89 -17.48 -18.62
CA ALA A 526 -7.93 -18.06 -19.97
C ALA A 526 -9.31 -18.04 -20.65
N ASP A 527 -10.39 -17.97 -19.88
CA ASP A 527 -11.76 -17.90 -20.40
C ASP A 527 -12.19 -16.46 -20.77
N ASN A 528 -11.35 -15.46 -20.46
CA ASN A 528 -11.65 -14.06 -20.69
C ASN A 528 -10.78 -13.50 -21.83
N GLU A 529 -11.42 -13.06 -22.91
CA GLU A 529 -10.70 -12.58 -24.09
C GLU A 529 -9.88 -11.31 -23.79
N TRP A 530 -8.63 -11.29 -24.24
CA TRP A 530 -7.71 -10.17 -23.97
C TRP A 530 -8.26 -8.81 -24.42
N GLU A 531 -8.84 -8.72 -25.62
CA GLU A 531 -9.19 -7.43 -26.22
C GLU A 531 -10.43 -6.79 -25.58
N ALA A 532 -11.50 -7.55 -25.33
CA ALA A 532 -12.81 -7.01 -24.95
C ALA A 532 -13.55 -7.81 -23.88
N GLY A 533 -12.97 -8.89 -23.37
CA GLY A 533 -13.62 -9.74 -22.36
C GLY A 533 -13.85 -8.98 -21.05
N LEU A 534 -15.01 -9.18 -20.42
CA LEU A 534 -15.39 -8.55 -19.16
C LEU A 534 -15.77 -9.56 -18.07
N ASP A 535 -15.70 -10.87 -18.36
CA ASP A 535 -16.05 -11.93 -17.42
C ASP A 535 -14.81 -12.37 -16.64
N PHE A 536 -14.25 -11.45 -15.87
CA PHE A 536 -13.03 -11.68 -15.12
C PHE A 536 -13.27 -12.65 -13.97
N ARG A 537 -12.36 -13.60 -13.80
CA ARG A 537 -12.28 -14.37 -12.57
C ARG A 537 -12.04 -13.43 -11.38
N ALA A 538 -12.81 -13.64 -10.32
CA ALA A 538 -12.65 -12.97 -9.03
C ALA A 538 -11.21 -13.06 -8.51
N TYR A 539 -10.57 -11.92 -8.27
CA TYR A 539 -9.15 -11.84 -7.87
C TYR A 539 -8.83 -12.57 -6.56
N SER A 540 -9.80 -12.66 -5.64
CA SER A 540 -9.71 -13.44 -4.40
C SER A 540 -9.50 -14.95 -4.62
N THR A 541 -9.75 -15.45 -5.85
CA THR A 541 -9.47 -16.84 -6.23
C THR A 541 -8.09 -17.05 -6.85
N VAL A 542 -7.37 -15.96 -7.17
CA VAL A 542 -6.03 -15.99 -7.77
C VAL A 542 -5.01 -16.37 -6.69
N GLY A 543 -4.39 -17.53 -6.87
CA GLY A 543 -3.47 -18.12 -5.90
C GLY A 543 -2.08 -17.47 -5.92
N THR A 544 -1.27 -17.79 -4.91
CA THR A 544 0.07 -17.21 -4.75
C THR A 544 0.97 -17.40 -5.97
N GLU A 545 0.94 -18.55 -6.65
CA GLU A 545 1.77 -18.79 -7.84
C GLU A 545 1.36 -17.91 -9.03
N GLU A 546 0.05 -17.69 -9.23
CA GLU A 546 -0.45 -16.81 -10.29
C GLU A 546 -0.11 -15.35 -9.97
N ARG A 547 -0.25 -14.92 -8.70
CA ARG A 547 0.20 -13.59 -8.26
C ARG A 547 1.70 -13.39 -8.46
N ARG A 548 2.52 -14.42 -8.18
CA ARG A 548 3.97 -14.41 -8.47
C ARG A 548 4.26 -14.32 -9.96
N LEU A 549 3.47 -14.99 -10.80
CA LEU A 549 3.60 -14.91 -12.25
C LEU A 549 3.32 -13.48 -12.73
N ILE A 550 2.19 -12.89 -12.34
CA ILE A 550 1.84 -11.49 -12.63
C ILE A 550 2.96 -10.57 -12.17
N HIS A 551 3.35 -10.68 -10.90
CA HIS A 551 4.40 -9.87 -10.29
C HIS A 551 5.70 -9.88 -11.10
N ARG A 552 6.22 -11.08 -11.42
CA ARG A 552 7.44 -11.24 -12.20
C ARG A 552 7.33 -10.61 -13.58
N LEU A 553 6.22 -10.85 -14.29
CA LEU A 553 6.03 -10.38 -15.66
C LEU A 553 5.96 -8.86 -15.75
N PHE A 554 5.32 -8.19 -14.78
CA PHE A 554 5.30 -6.73 -14.73
C PHE A 554 6.66 -6.13 -14.36
N TYR A 555 7.42 -6.73 -13.45
CA TYR A 555 8.80 -6.28 -13.21
C TYR A 555 9.74 -6.55 -14.40
N GLU A 556 9.52 -7.62 -15.17
CA GLU A 556 10.22 -7.83 -16.44
C GLU A 556 9.86 -6.75 -17.47
N LEU A 557 8.60 -6.33 -17.53
CA LEU A 557 8.14 -5.19 -18.34
C LEU A 557 8.81 -3.89 -17.87
N SER A 558 8.76 -3.56 -16.58
CA SER A 558 9.36 -2.35 -16.00
C SER A 558 10.84 -2.25 -16.36
N ARG A 559 11.63 -3.30 -16.12
CA ARG A 559 13.05 -3.32 -16.49
C ARG A 559 13.30 -3.14 -17.99
N ALA A 560 12.47 -3.72 -18.85
CA ALA A 560 12.58 -3.52 -20.29
C ALA A 560 12.26 -2.06 -20.68
N MET A 561 11.24 -1.46 -20.06
CA MET A 561 10.85 -0.08 -20.28
C MET A 561 11.89 0.91 -19.74
N GLN A 562 12.55 0.62 -18.63
CA GLN A 562 13.67 1.43 -18.11
C GLN A 562 14.84 1.48 -19.11
N VAL A 563 15.17 0.36 -19.75
CA VAL A 563 16.21 0.34 -20.81
C VAL A 563 15.78 1.16 -22.02
N ALA A 564 14.51 1.06 -22.43
CA ALA A 564 13.97 1.88 -23.51
C ALA A 564 13.98 3.37 -23.18
N HIS A 565 13.60 3.74 -21.96
CA HIS A 565 13.65 5.11 -21.46
C HIS A 565 15.07 5.68 -21.55
N GLY A 566 16.08 4.95 -21.05
CA GLY A 566 17.48 5.37 -21.10
C GLY A 566 18.03 5.53 -22.54
N GLU A 567 17.63 4.65 -23.48
CA GLU A 567 17.98 4.83 -24.90
C GLU A 567 17.40 6.13 -25.49
N LEU A 568 16.15 6.45 -25.17
CA LEU A 568 15.48 7.66 -25.67
C LEU A 568 16.06 8.92 -25.05
N GLN A 569 16.38 8.91 -23.75
CA GLN A 569 17.09 10.02 -23.09
C GLN A 569 18.44 10.29 -23.75
N ALA A 570 19.22 9.25 -24.06
CA ALA A 570 20.50 9.41 -24.76
C ALA A 570 20.35 10.02 -26.17
N MET A 571 19.28 9.65 -26.89
CA MET A 571 18.96 10.24 -28.19
C MET A 571 18.55 11.72 -28.07
N ALA A 572 17.72 12.07 -27.08
CA ALA A 572 17.26 13.43 -26.84
C ALA A 572 18.41 14.38 -26.44
N SER A 573 19.26 13.94 -25.52
CA SER A 573 20.47 14.68 -25.10
C SER A 573 21.42 14.96 -26.28
N SER A 574 21.60 13.98 -27.17
CA SER A 574 22.42 14.15 -28.38
C SER A 574 21.85 15.19 -29.35
N ALA A 575 20.52 15.22 -29.51
CA ALA A 575 19.85 16.21 -30.34
C ALA A 575 19.91 17.63 -29.75
N HIS A 576 19.75 17.75 -28.42
CA HIS A 576 19.79 19.03 -27.72
C HIS A 576 21.21 19.65 -27.74
N GLY A 577 22.25 18.86 -27.47
CA GLY A 577 23.64 19.32 -27.52
C GLY A 577 24.09 19.76 -28.93
N GLY A 578 23.59 19.11 -29.97
CA GLY A 578 23.84 19.52 -31.36
C GLY A 578 23.22 20.89 -31.72
N LEU A 579 22.02 21.18 -31.23
CA LEU A 579 21.34 22.46 -31.43
C LEU A 579 22.03 23.61 -30.69
N GLN A 580 22.46 23.39 -29.45
CA GLN A 580 23.22 24.38 -28.67
C GLN A 580 24.59 24.68 -29.30
N ALA A 581 25.30 23.66 -29.78
CA ALA A 581 26.57 23.86 -30.48
C ALA A 581 26.41 24.68 -31.78
N MET A 582 25.34 24.48 -32.54
CA MET A 582 25.05 25.29 -33.74
C MET A 582 24.69 26.74 -33.37
N ALA A 583 23.89 26.95 -32.33
CA ALA A 583 23.51 28.29 -31.84
C ALA A 583 24.69 29.08 -31.25
N SER A 584 25.70 28.39 -30.73
CA SER A 584 26.92 29.00 -30.17
C SER A 584 27.98 29.35 -31.24
N SER A 585 27.78 28.82 -32.46
CA SER A 585 28.68 28.98 -33.60
C SER A 585 28.16 29.96 -34.67
N ALA A 586 26.98 30.55 -34.43
CA ALA A 586 26.36 31.62 -35.21
C ALA A 586 26.46 32.94 -34.45
#